data_AF-A0A442ZVJ5-F1
#
_entry.id   AF-A0A442ZVJ5-F1
#
_cell.length_a   1.000
_cell.length_b   1.000
_cell.length_c   1.000
_cell.angle_alpha   90.00
_cell.angle_beta   90.00
_cell.angle_gamma   90.00
#
_symmetry.space_group_name_H-M   'P 1'
#
loop_
_entity.id
_entity.type
_entity.pdbx_description
1 polymer ?
#
loop_
_entity_poly.entity_id
_entity_poly.type
_entity_poly.pdbx_seq_one_letter_code
_entity_poly.pdbx_strand_id
1 'polypeptide(L)'
;FTEWRPYEHRVLSSVDGKLLPIPINLDTINRLYDLELTPEQLEEFFASRRETVEEVRTAEDVVVSTVGRELYEKFFRGYTRKQWGVDPAQLSKSVTARVPTRTNRDDRYFGDTFQNMPAGGYTRMFRRMLDNPGIKIMLQTDYREIRDKIPFQRMIYTGPIDEYFDWSLGRLPYRSLRFEHVTLDCEQF
;
A
#
# COMPACT_ATOMS: atom_id res chain seq x y z
N PHE A 1 -21.10 -14.42 -1.89
CA PHE A 1 -20.16 -13.68 -1.02
C PHE A 1 -20.35 -14.04 0.45
N THR A 2 -19.58 -13.46 1.37
CA THR A 2 -19.80 -13.53 2.83
C THR A 2 -20.52 -12.27 3.33
N GLU A 3 -20.92 -12.27 4.60
CA GLU A 3 -21.24 -11.04 5.31
C GLU A 3 -19.97 -10.19 5.53
N TRP A 4 -20.18 -8.95 5.98
CA TRP A 4 -19.16 -7.94 6.18
C TRP A 4 -18.98 -7.62 7.66
N ARG A 5 -17.73 -7.47 8.09
CA ARG A 5 -17.36 -6.92 9.39
C ARG A 5 -16.84 -5.50 9.17
N PRO A 6 -17.50 -4.47 9.71
CA PRO A 6 -17.00 -3.09 9.65
C PRO A 6 -15.59 -3.01 10.22
N TYR A 7 -14.68 -2.40 9.48
CA TYR A 7 -13.29 -2.25 9.88
C TYR A 7 -12.64 -1.10 9.13
N GLU A 8 -12.18 -0.09 9.87
CA GLU A 8 -11.37 1.00 9.36
C GLU A 8 -9.91 0.78 9.77
N HIS A 9 -9.03 0.62 8.78
CA HIS A 9 -7.62 0.37 9.04
C HIS A 9 -6.94 1.64 9.56
N ARG A 10 -6.09 1.51 10.57
CA ARG A 10 -5.26 2.60 11.13
C ARG A 10 -3.84 2.10 11.28
N VAL A 11 -2.87 2.95 10.96
CA VAL A 11 -1.45 2.61 10.96
C VAL A 11 -0.68 3.66 11.76
N LEU A 12 0.31 3.20 12.51
CA LEU A 12 1.27 4.06 13.21
C LEU A 12 2.66 3.89 12.58
N SER A 13 3.36 5.01 12.39
CA SER A 13 4.77 5.06 12.04
C SER A 13 5.62 5.27 13.30
N SER A 14 6.72 4.53 13.41
CA SER A 14 7.71 4.75 14.48
C SER A 14 8.76 5.76 13.99
N VAL A 15 8.73 6.98 14.53
CA VAL A 15 9.61 8.09 14.17
C VAL A 15 10.06 8.79 15.43
N ASP A 16 11.37 9.00 15.59
CA ASP A 16 11.98 9.68 16.75
C ASP A 16 11.53 9.10 18.10
N GLY A 17 11.37 7.78 18.17
CA GLY A 17 10.90 7.08 19.38
C GLY A 17 9.40 7.23 19.67
N LYS A 18 8.66 7.98 18.86
CA LYS A 18 7.20 8.18 18.97
C LYS A 18 6.46 7.28 17.97
N LEU A 19 5.27 6.78 18.36
CA LEU A 19 4.33 6.13 17.44
C LEU A 19 3.30 7.15 16.97
N LEU A 20 3.39 7.56 15.71
CA LEU A 20 2.62 8.66 15.13
C LEU A 20 1.67 8.17 14.03
N PRO A 21 0.50 8.78 13.84
CA PRO A 21 -0.41 8.39 12.76
C PRO A 21 0.26 8.47 11.39
N ILE A 22 -0.08 7.54 10.51
CA ILE A 22 0.18 7.67 9.08
C ILE A 22 -1.10 7.26 8.33
N PRO A 23 -1.62 8.05 7.36
CA PRO A 23 -1.02 9.23 6.72
C PRO A 23 -0.75 10.42 7.66
N ILE A 24 0.26 11.24 7.31
CA ILE A 24 0.59 12.45 8.10
C ILE A 24 -0.67 13.33 8.20
N ASN A 25 -1.04 13.67 9.42
CA ASN A 25 -2.21 14.48 9.75
C ASN A 25 -1.90 15.50 10.87
N LEU A 26 -2.90 16.23 11.35
CA LEU A 26 -2.73 17.24 12.40
C LEU A 26 -2.09 16.69 13.68
N ASP A 27 -2.58 15.53 14.14
CA ASP A 27 -2.06 14.89 15.34
C ASP A 27 -0.63 14.38 15.15
N THR A 28 -0.25 14.01 13.91
CA THR A 28 1.12 13.62 13.58
C THR A 28 2.09 14.77 13.84
N ILE A 29 1.78 15.96 13.32
CA ILE A 29 2.66 17.13 13.41
C ILE A 29 2.69 17.69 14.83
N ASN A 30 1.53 17.84 15.46
CA ASN A 30 1.44 18.30 16.85
C ASN A 30 2.23 17.39 17.80
N ARG A 31 2.11 16.06 17.65
CA ARG A 31 2.84 15.11 18.52
C ARG A 31 4.31 14.97 18.16
N LEU A 32 4.70 15.12 16.90
CA LEU A 32 6.11 15.04 16.50
C LEU A 32 6.91 16.20 17.10
N TYR A 33 6.38 17.42 16.94
CA TYR A 33 7.05 18.67 17.30
C TYR A 33 6.60 19.28 18.63
N ASP A 34 5.70 18.61 19.35
CA ASP A 34 5.13 19.08 20.61
C ASP A 34 4.47 20.47 20.46
N LEU A 35 3.62 20.59 19.44
CA LEU A 35 2.86 21.79 19.05
C LEU A 35 1.35 21.64 19.32
N GLU A 36 0.63 22.75 19.21
CA GLU A 36 -0.84 22.82 19.32
C GLU A 36 -1.46 23.57 18.13
N LEU A 37 -1.08 23.18 16.91
CA LEU A 37 -1.61 23.79 15.68
C LEU A 37 -3.09 23.47 15.47
N THR A 38 -3.82 24.40 14.87
CA THR A 38 -5.12 24.16 14.22
C THR A 38 -4.94 23.63 12.79
N PRO A 39 -5.99 23.07 12.15
CA PRO A 39 -5.92 22.67 10.73
C PRO A 39 -5.44 23.78 9.78
N GLU A 40 -5.86 25.02 10.02
CA GLU A 40 -5.47 26.18 9.20
C GLU A 40 -3.98 26.51 9.40
N GLN A 41 -3.52 26.52 10.64
CA GLN A 41 -2.10 26.72 10.97
C GLN A 41 -1.22 25.60 10.44
N LEU A 42 -1.75 24.38 10.33
CA LEU A 42 -1.03 23.26 9.72
C LEU A 42 -0.84 23.44 8.21
N GLU A 43 -1.81 23.99 7.50
CA GLU A 43 -1.64 24.31 6.07
C GLU A 43 -0.51 25.34 5.88
N GLU A 44 -0.45 26.38 6.73
CA GLU A 44 0.65 27.35 6.74
C GLU A 44 2.00 26.70 7.11
N PHE A 45 1.98 25.77 8.07
CA PHE A 45 3.16 25.00 8.47
C PHE A 45 3.73 24.18 7.30
N PHE A 46 2.88 23.56 6.49
CA PHE A 46 3.32 22.85 5.28
C PHE A 46 3.73 23.82 4.17
N ALA A 47 2.96 24.88 3.92
CA ALA A 47 3.25 25.86 2.88
C ALA A 47 4.61 26.55 3.07
N SER A 48 5.01 26.79 4.31
CA SER A 48 6.32 27.37 4.66
C SER A 48 7.51 26.41 4.51
N ARG A 49 7.27 25.10 4.38
CA ARG A 49 8.31 24.05 4.33
C ARG A 49 8.39 23.31 3.01
N ARG A 50 7.28 23.25 2.27
CA ARG A 50 7.21 22.54 1.00
C ARG A 50 8.19 23.12 -0.01
N GLU A 51 8.78 22.25 -0.80
CA GLU A 51 9.71 22.65 -1.87
C GLU A 51 8.94 23.04 -3.13
N THR A 52 9.41 24.07 -3.82
CA THR A 52 8.91 24.38 -5.16
C THR A 52 9.47 23.36 -6.15
N VAL A 53 8.59 22.54 -6.72
CA VAL A 53 8.93 21.57 -7.77
C VAL A 53 8.17 21.98 -9.03
N GLU A 54 8.89 22.31 -10.11
CA GLU A 54 8.29 22.76 -11.37
C GLU A 54 7.37 21.71 -11.99
N GLU A 55 7.81 20.45 -11.98
CA GLU A 55 7.05 19.32 -12.51
C GLU A 55 7.21 18.09 -11.63
N VAL A 56 6.09 17.60 -11.08
CA VAL A 56 6.06 16.40 -10.23
C VAL A 56 6.14 15.14 -11.10
N ARG A 57 7.27 14.44 -11.03
CA ARG A 57 7.57 13.22 -11.80
C ARG A 57 7.80 12.01 -10.90
N THR A 58 8.46 12.21 -9.77
CA THR A 58 8.97 11.14 -8.91
C THR A 58 8.16 10.98 -7.63
N ALA A 59 8.38 9.88 -6.92
CA ALA A 59 7.78 9.65 -5.61
C ALA A 59 8.33 10.63 -4.55
N GLU A 60 9.56 11.09 -4.70
CA GLU A 60 10.15 12.16 -3.88
C GLU A 60 9.42 13.48 -4.10
N ASP A 61 9.29 13.90 -5.36
CA ASP A 61 8.69 15.18 -5.77
C ASP A 61 7.33 15.41 -5.09
N VAL A 62 6.47 14.38 -5.11
CA VAL A 62 5.13 14.42 -4.50
C VAL A 62 5.19 14.80 -3.02
N VAL A 63 6.11 14.19 -2.29
CA VAL A 63 6.17 14.34 -0.83
C VAL A 63 6.83 15.66 -0.48
N VAL A 64 7.97 15.98 -1.08
CA VAL A 64 8.72 17.20 -0.76
C VAL A 64 7.95 18.46 -1.18
N SER A 65 7.18 18.40 -2.27
CA SER A 65 6.32 19.51 -2.70
C SER A 65 5.05 19.67 -1.86
N THR A 66 4.75 18.71 -0.97
CA THR A 66 3.58 18.75 -0.09
C THR A 66 3.98 19.10 1.34
N VAL A 67 4.93 18.38 1.91
CA VAL A 67 5.28 18.45 3.35
C VAL A 67 6.70 18.92 3.63
N GLY A 68 7.51 19.11 2.59
CA GLY A 68 8.90 19.53 2.72
C GLY A 68 9.88 18.39 3.00
N ARG A 69 11.18 18.73 2.94
CA ARG A 69 12.31 17.78 3.02
C ARG A 69 12.33 16.96 4.30
N GLU A 70 12.18 17.62 5.45
CA GLU A 70 12.37 16.98 6.76
C GLU A 70 11.35 15.86 6.98
N LEU A 71 10.07 16.12 6.73
CA LEU A 71 9.00 15.13 6.88
C LEU A 71 9.11 14.01 5.84
N TYR A 72 9.52 14.33 4.61
CA TYR A 72 9.86 13.33 3.61
C TYR A 72 10.95 12.37 4.13
N GLU A 73 12.03 12.89 4.70
CA GLU A 73 13.13 12.07 5.20
C GLU A 73 12.73 11.18 6.37
N LYS A 74 11.95 11.74 7.32
CA LYS A 74 11.47 11.02 8.51
C LYS A 74 10.48 9.91 8.18
N PHE A 75 9.51 10.16 7.30
CA PHE A 75 8.39 9.24 7.08
C PHE A 75 8.49 8.38 5.81
N PHE A 76 9.10 8.90 4.73
CA PHE A 76 9.00 8.29 3.41
C PHE A 76 10.32 7.73 2.89
N ARG A 77 11.41 8.49 2.97
CA ARG A 77 12.70 8.14 2.34
C ARG A 77 13.23 6.79 2.82
N GLY A 78 13.35 6.62 4.14
CA GLY A 78 13.83 5.38 4.73
C GLY A 78 12.93 4.17 4.44
N TYR A 79 11.61 4.35 4.59
CA TYR A 79 10.63 3.29 4.32
C TYR A 79 10.67 2.85 2.86
N THR A 80 10.68 3.81 1.92
CA THR A 80 10.65 3.53 0.49
C THR A 80 11.91 2.81 0.03
N ARG A 81 13.09 3.24 0.49
CA ARG A 81 14.36 2.54 0.22
C ARG A 81 14.34 1.11 0.74
N LYS A 82 13.81 0.89 1.95
CA LYS A 82 13.66 -0.46 2.53
C LYS A 82 12.69 -1.32 1.72
N GLN A 83 11.54 -0.76 1.35
CA GLN A 83 10.48 -1.47 0.64
C GLN A 83 10.87 -1.81 -0.80
N TRP A 84 11.49 -0.88 -1.52
CA TRP A 84 11.73 -0.99 -2.97
C TRP A 84 13.19 -1.27 -3.34
N GLY A 85 14.15 -1.03 -2.45
CA GLY A 85 15.58 -1.19 -2.72
C GLY A 85 16.17 -0.08 -3.61
N VAL A 86 15.40 0.96 -3.91
CA VAL A 86 15.80 2.11 -4.74
C VAL A 86 15.39 3.42 -4.06
N ASP A 87 15.99 4.51 -4.50
CA ASP A 87 15.67 5.84 -3.99
C ASP A 87 14.29 6.32 -4.49
N PRO A 88 13.49 7.07 -3.68
CA PRO A 88 12.21 7.60 -4.13
C PRO A 88 12.29 8.49 -5.38
N ALA A 89 13.43 9.13 -5.64
CA ALA A 89 13.69 9.88 -6.87
C ALA A 89 13.65 9.00 -8.14
N GLN A 90 13.82 7.68 -8.00
CA GLN A 90 13.83 6.72 -9.10
C GLN A 90 12.48 6.02 -9.28
N LEU A 91 11.50 6.30 -8.41
CA LEU A 91 10.18 5.71 -8.46
C LEU A 91 9.18 6.71 -9.04
N SER A 92 8.19 6.19 -9.77
CA SER A 92 7.09 7.01 -10.27
C SER A 92 6.32 7.67 -9.12
N LYS A 93 5.84 8.90 -9.34
CA LYS A 93 4.96 9.64 -8.41
C LYS A 93 3.77 8.84 -7.86
N SER A 94 3.30 7.84 -8.58
CA SER A 94 2.17 6.99 -8.16
C SER A 94 2.46 6.10 -6.94
N VAL A 95 3.73 5.91 -6.57
CA VAL A 95 4.12 5.06 -5.43
C VAL A 95 3.76 5.73 -4.10
N THR A 96 4.15 6.99 -3.90
CA THR A 96 3.91 7.73 -2.65
C THR A 96 2.57 8.47 -2.64
N ALA A 97 1.98 8.75 -3.81
CA ALA A 97 0.64 9.34 -3.91
C ALA A 97 -0.48 8.49 -3.25
N ARG A 98 -0.19 7.22 -2.92
CA ARG A 98 -1.11 6.33 -2.20
C ARG A 98 -1.31 6.68 -0.73
N VAL A 99 -0.44 7.51 -0.14
CA VAL A 99 -0.49 7.92 1.27
C VAL A 99 -0.57 9.44 1.32
N PRO A 100 -1.76 10.03 1.10
CA PRO A 100 -1.92 11.48 1.01
C PRO A 100 -1.79 12.13 2.38
N THR A 101 -1.10 13.28 2.45
CA THR A 101 -1.06 14.11 3.66
C THR A 101 -2.41 14.78 3.90
N ARG A 102 -2.78 14.97 5.17
CA ARG A 102 -4.03 15.59 5.60
C ARG A 102 -3.74 16.75 6.55
N THR A 103 -4.65 17.72 6.57
CA THR A 103 -4.65 18.82 7.56
C THR A 103 -5.66 18.64 8.69
N ASN A 104 -6.55 17.64 8.56
CA ASN A 104 -7.50 17.28 9.61
C ASN A 104 -6.91 16.25 10.60
N ARG A 105 -7.75 15.72 11.49
CA ARG A 105 -7.38 14.71 12.50
C ARG A 105 -7.75 13.28 12.11
N ASP A 106 -8.14 13.04 10.85
CA ASP A 106 -8.52 11.70 10.40
C ASP A 106 -7.27 10.80 10.35
N ASP A 107 -7.27 9.74 11.16
CA ASP A 107 -6.17 8.79 11.30
C ASP A 107 -6.40 7.48 10.54
N ARG A 108 -7.52 7.35 9.82
CA ARG A 108 -7.83 6.17 9.00
C ARG A 108 -6.85 6.09 7.83
N TYR A 109 -6.32 4.92 7.56
CA TYR A 109 -5.37 4.74 6.48
C TYR A 109 -6.01 4.95 5.09
N PHE A 110 -7.30 4.63 4.97
CA PHE A 110 -8.08 4.74 3.75
C PHE A 110 -9.19 5.80 3.89
N GLY A 111 -9.44 6.55 2.81
CA GLY A 111 -10.51 7.54 2.74
C GLY A 111 -11.82 6.99 2.12
N ASP A 112 -11.84 5.71 1.78
CA ASP A 112 -12.93 5.05 1.07
C ASP A 112 -14.21 4.97 1.89
N THR A 113 -15.36 5.03 1.21
CA THR A 113 -16.70 4.93 1.83
C THR A 113 -16.99 3.54 2.40
N PHE A 114 -16.50 2.47 1.75
CA PHE A 114 -16.80 1.09 2.14
C PHE A 114 -15.56 0.39 2.69
N GLN A 115 -15.40 0.41 4.01
CA GLN A 115 -14.27 -0.22 4.71
C GLN A 115 -14.75 -1.39 5.56
N ASN A 116 -14.55 -2.61 5.04
CA ASN A 116 -15.03 -3.84 5.67
C ASN A 116 -14.08 -5.00 5.41
N MET A 117 -13.99 -5.92 6.38
CA MET A 117 -13.36 -7.23 6.20
C MET A 117 -14.43 -8.28 5.91
N PRO A 118 -14.17 -9.30 5.07
CA PRO A 118 -15.07 -10.44 4.94
C PRO A 118 -15.22 -11.12 6.30
N ALA A 119 -16.44 -11.19 6.86
CA ALA A 119 -16.67 -11.82 8.17
C ALA A 119 -16.27 -13.30 8.17
N GLY A 120 -16.32 -13.93 6.99
CA GLY A 120 -15.85 -15.29 6.76
C GLY A 120 -14.33 -15.43 6.49
N GLY A 121 -13.57 -14.33 6.45
CA GLY A 121 -12.24 -14.32 5.85
C GLY A 121 -12.27 -14.53 4.33
N TYR A 122 -11.15 -14.20 3.67
CA TYR A 122 -11.06 -14.19 2.21
C TYR A 122 -11.28 -15.58 1.59
N THR A 123 -10.76 -16.65 2.19
CA THR A 123 -10.94 -18.01 1.65
C THR A 123 -12.41 -18.42 1.54
N ARG A 124 -13.24 -18.14 2.55
CA ARG A 124 -14.69 -18.46 2.49
C ARG A 124 -15.39 -17.61 1.44
N MET A 125 -14.98 -16.36 1.26
CA MET A 125 -15.50 -15.49 0.20
C MET A 125 -15.18 -16.07 -1.19
N PHE A 126 -13.92 -16.43 -1.45
CA PHE A 126 -13.51 -17.04 -2.73
C PHE A 126 -14.22 -18.35 -3.02
N ARG A 127 -14.36 -19.23 -2.01
CA ARG A 127 -15.12 -20.49 -2.18
C ARG A 127 -16.54 -20.22 -2.68
N ARG A 128 -17.25 -19.26 -2.11
CA ARG A 128 -18.61 -18.89 -2.55
C ARG A 128 -18.65 -18.21 -3.92
N MET A 129 -17.59 -17.48 -4.32
CA MET A 129 -17.51 -16.88 -5.65
C MET A 129 -17.31 -17.93 -6.75
N LEU A 130 -16.62 -19.03 -6.42
CA LEU A 130 -16.28 -20.10 -7.34
C LEU A 130 -17.25 -21.30 -7.27
N ASP A 131 -18.26 -21.24 -6.38
CA ASP A 131 -19.26 -22.30 -6.18
C ASP A 131 -20.31 -22.26 -7.29
N ASN A 132 -19.90 -22.66 -8.49
CA ASN A 132 -20.76 -22.78 -9.65
C ASN A 132 -20.42 -24.10 -10.39
N PRO A 133 -21.43 -24.90 -10.79
CA PRO A 133 -21.18 -26.19 -11.43
C PRO A 133 -20.42 -26.09 -12.78
N GLY A 134 -20.46 -24.93 -13.44
CA GLY A 134 -19.69 -24.63 -14.65
C GLY A 134 -18.23 -24.24 -14.40
N ILE A 135 -17.83 -24.00 -13.14
CA ILE A 135 -16.45 -23.70 -12.77
C ILE A 135 -15.77 -24.98 -12.30
N LYS A 136 -14.59 -25.27 -12.86
CA LYS A 136 -13.70 -26.36 -12.41
C LYS A 136 -12.41 -25.72 -11.91
N ILE A 137 -11.92 -26.17 -10.76
CA ILE A 137 -10.73 -25.62 -10.11
C ILE A 137 -9.67 -26.71 -10.07
N MET A 138 -8.48 -26.38 -10.55
CA MET A 138 -7.29 -27.22 -10.43
C MET A 138 -6.23 -26.43 -9.67
N LEU A 139 -5.77 -26.96 -8.54
CA LEU A 139 -4.76 -26.33 -7.68
C LEU A 139 -3.42 -27.05 -7.86
N GLN A 140 -2.32 -26.38 -7.50
CA GLN A 140 -0.97 -26.94 -7.63
C GLN A 140 -0.68 -27.38 -9.07
N THR A 141 -1.06 -26.56 -10.04
CA THR A 141 -0.94 -26.88 -11.47
C THR A 141 -0.50 -25.64 -12.22
N ASP A 142 0.67 -25.70 -12.85
CA ASP A 142 1.06 -24.69 -13.82
C ASP A 142 0.22 -24.86 -15.10
N TYR A 143 -0.29 -23.76 -15.65
CA TYR A 143 -1.09 -23.79 -16.87
C TYR A 143 -0.34 -24.44 -18.04
N ARG A 144 1.00 -24.34 -18.09
CA ARG A 144 1.85 -24.93 -19.13
C ARG A 144 1.77 -26.45 -19.14
N GLU A 145 1.53 -27.09 -17.99
CA GLU A 145 1.46 -28.54 -17.87
C GLU A 145 0.17 -29.13 -18.46
N ILE A 146 -0.86 -28.30 -18.62
CA ILE A 146 -2.21 -28.71 -19.01
C ILE A 146 -2.71 -28.06 -20.30
N ARG A 147 -2.10 -26.96 -20.76
CA ARG A 147 -2.59 -26.17 -21.91
C ARG A 147 -2.77 -27.00 -23.19
N ASP A 148 -1.91 -28.00 -23.40
CA ASP A 148 -1.94 -28.87 -24.58
C ASP A 148 -2.78 -30.15 -24.35
N LYS A 149 -3.24 -30.38 -23.12
CA LYS A 149 -4.03 -31.57 -22.70
C LYS A 149 -5.51 -31.27 -22.56
N ILE A 150 -5.87 -30.05 -22.16
CA ILE A 150 -7.25 -29.63 -21.93
C ILE A 150 -7.66 -28.65 -23.04
N PRO A 151 -8.63 -29.00 -23.89
CA PRO A 151 -9.09 -28.09 -24.94
C PRO A 151 -9.83 -26.90 -24.35
N PHE A 152 -9.49 -25.69 -24.79
CA PHE A 152 -10.17 -24.45 -24.45
C PHE A 152 -10.26 -23.52 -25.66
N GLN A 153 -11.26 -22.62 -25.69
CA GLN A 153 -11.45 -21.66 -26.79
C GLN A 153 -10.75 -20.32 -26.52
N ARG A 154 -10.60 -19.94 -25.25
CA ARG A 154 -10.00 -18.67 -24.83
C ARG A 154 -9.27 -18.85 -23.50
N MET A 155 -8.12 -18.23 -23.37
CA MET A 155 -7.36 -18.16 -22.13
C MET A 155 -7.51 -16.77 -21.51
N ILE A 156 -7.77 -16.74 -20.21
CA ILE A 156 -7.59 -15.55 -19.37
C ILE A 156 -6.36 -15.83 -18.51
N TYR A 157 -5.30 -15.04 -18.70
CA TYR A 157 -4.04 -15.20 -17.99
C TYR A 157 -3.83 -14.05 -17.01
N THR A 158 -3.53 -14.39 -15.75
CA THR A 158 -3.36 -13.42 -14.64
C THR A 158 -2.00 -13.56 -13.95
N GLY A 159 -1.07 -14.32 -14.52
CA GLY A 159 0.31 -14.44 -14.03
C GLY A 159 1.22 -13.32 -14.55
N PRO A 160 2.54 -13.41 -14.28
CA PRO A 160 3.52 -12.45 -14.80
C PRO A 160 3.60 -12.51 -16.33
N ILE A 161 3.57 -11.33 -16.98
CA ILE A 161 3.43 -11.22 -18.43
C ILE A 161 4.72 -11.56 -19.19
N ASP A 162 5.87 -11.28 -18.59
CA ASP A 162 7.18 -11.66 -19.12
C ASP A 162 7.35 -13.19 -19.15
N GLU A 163 6.89 -13.86 -18.09
CA GLU A 163 6.89 -15.32 -17.99
C GLU A 163 6.05 -15.98 -19.09
N TYR A 164 4.90 -15.39 -19.42
CA TYR A 164 4.00 -15.88 -20.47
C TYR A 164 4.68 -15.93 -21.85
N PHE A 165 5.57 -14.97 -22.13
CA PHE A 165 6.36 -14.88 -23.35
C PHE A 165 7.81 -15.39 -23.16
N ASP A 166 8.01 -16.31 -22.21
CA ASP A 166 9.28 -16.98 -21.92
C ASP A 166 10.47 -16.02 -21.74
N TRP A 167 10.22 -14.86 -21.14
CA TRP A 167 11.18 -13.79 -20.92
C TRP A 167 11.94 -13.36 -22.19
N SER A 168 11.30 -13.46 -23.35
CA SER A 168 11.91 -13.17 -24.66
C SER A 168 12.48 -11.74 -24.80
N LEU A 169 11.98 -10.79 -24.00
CA LEU A 169 12.47 -9.41 -23.93
C LEU A 169 13.21 -9.11 -22.59
N GLY A 170 13.61 -10.16 -21.87
CA GLY A 170 14.17 -10.07 -20.53
C GLY A 170 13.12 -10.22 -19.42
N ARG A 171 13.61 -10.16 -18.18
CA ARG A 171 12.79 -10.30 -16.96
C ARG A 171 12.27 -8.95 -16.51
N LEU A 172 10.96 -8.86 -16.24
CA LEU A 172 10.38 -7.68 -15.64
C LEU A 172 10.67 -7.66 -14.12
N PRO A 173 10.97 -6.49 -13.55
CA PRO A 173 11.25 -6.38 -12.12
C PRO A 173 9.95 -6.48 -11.31
N TYR A 174 9.79 -7.56 -10.56
CA TYR A 174 8.74 -7.72 -9.54
C TYR A 174 9.36 -7.68 -8.14
N ARG A 175 8.69 -7.00 -7.21
CA ARG A 175 9.12 -6.99 -5.81
C ARG A 175 8.55 -8.20 -5.07
N SER A 176 9.39 -8.87 -4.29
CA SER A 176 8.99 -9.96 -3.41
C SER A 176 9.01 -9.53 -1.95
N LEU A 177 8.39 -10.33 -1.09
CA LEU A 177 8.36 -10.15 0.36
C LEU A 177 8.70 -11.48 1.02
N ARG A 178 9.41 -11.40 2.15
CA ARG A 178 9.60 -12.53 3.07
C ARG A 178 8.72 -12.29 4.28
N PHE A 179 7.92 -13.29 4.64
CA PHE A 179 7.07 -13.26 5.82
C PHE A 179 7.69 -14.12 6.92
N GLU A 180 7.75 -13.57 8.12
CA GLU A 180 8.11 -14.30 9.34
C GLU A 180 6.93 -14.19 10.30
N HIS A 181 6.35 -15.34 10.63
CA HIS A 181 5.17 -15.42 11.48
C HIS A 181 5.61 -15.82 12.89
N VAL A 182 5.19 -15.05 13.88
CA VAL A 182 5.48 -15.31 15.30
C VAL A 182 4.16 -15.39 16.07
N THR A 183 4.07 -16.30 17.02
CA THR A 183 2.99 -16.37 18.00
C THR A 183 3.54 -15.94 19.35
N LEU A 184 2.92 -14.93 19.94
CA LEU A 184 3.29 -14.40 21.25
C LEU A 184 2.25 -14.86 22.28
N ASP A 185 2.70 -15.09 23.51
CA ASP A 185 1.84 -15.45 24.62
C ASP A 185 1.19 -14.19 25.24
N CYS A 186 0.28 -13.59 24.49
CA CYS A 186 -0.50 -12.44 24.91
C CYS A 186 -1.90 -12.49 24.28
N GLU A 187 -2.90 -11.95 24.97
CA GLU A 187 -4.29 -12.02 24.52
C GLU A 187 -4.56 -11.13 23.29
N GLN A 188 -3.93 -9.96 23.22
CA GLN A 188 -4.00 -9.00 22.11
C GLN A 188 -2.67 -8.25 21.95
N PHE A 189 -2.37 -7.83 20.73
CA PHE A 189 -1.20 -7.02 20.36
C PHE A 189 -1.63 -5.61 19.95
#